data_AF-A0A6H1KKA1-F1
#
_entry.id   AF-A0A6H1KKA1-F1
#
_cell.length_a   1.000
_cell.length_b   1.000
_cell.length_c   1.000
_cell.angle_alpha   90.00
_cell.angle_beta   90.00
_cell.angle_gamma   90.00
#
_symmetry.space_group_name_H-M   'P 1'
#
loop_
_entity.id
_entity.type
_entity.pdbx_description
1 polymer ?
#
loop_
_entity_poly.entity_id
_entity_poly.type
_entity_poly.pdbx_seq_one_letter_code
_entity_poly.pdbx_strand_id
1 'polypeptide(L)'
;MTAPKAGQRDFPYKVSESDPEVFYVFADAQAHDVSWYLELDWSSGSKSGTVRVDDHGKPFRTSGSLGRPAYDYPLGGSEWQTAAPAG
;
A
#
# COMPACT_ATOMS: atom_id res chain seq x y z
N MET A 1 3.90 -12.75 -5.53
CA MET A 1 5.11 -12.67 -4.70
C MET A 1 5.49 -11.21 -4.61
N THR A 2 5.31 -10.59 -3.44
CA THR A 2 5.64 -9.19 -3.18
C THR A 2 7.14 -9.13 -2.87
N ALA A 3 7.95 -8.68 -3.82
CA ALA A 3 9.38 -8.45 -3.59
C ALA A 3 9.58 -7.05 -3.00
N PRO A 4 10.43 -6.88 -1.96
CA PRO A 4 10.79 -5.56 -1.47
C PRO A 4 11.44 -4.75 -2.59
N LYS A 5 11.08 -3.46 -2.71
CA LYS A 5 11.76 -2.51 -3.61
C LYS A 5 12.74 -1.64 -2.81
N ALA A 6 13.74 -1.10 -3.51
CA ALA A 6 14.74 -0.15 -3.01
C ALA A 6 15.85 -0.71 -2.07
N GLY A 7 16.32 -1.94 -2.31
CA GLY A 7 17.51 -2.47 -1.60
C GLY A 7 17.24 -2.90 -0.15
N GLN A 8 15.97 -3.04 0.22
CA GLN A 8 15.56 -3.59 1.51
C GLN A 8 15.94 -5.08 1.58
N ARG A 9 16.58 -5.49 2.68
CA ARG A 9 17.20 -6.80 2.87
C ARG A 9 16.16 -7.91 2.96
N ASP A 10 16.41 -9.13 2.47
CA ASP A 10 15.40 -10.21 2.61
C ASP A 10 15.09 -10.56 4.08
N PHE A 11 13.84 -10.97 4.35
CA PHE A 11 13.37 -11.43 5.66
C PHE A 11 14.30 -12.49 6.28
N PRO A 12 14.45 -12.56 7.62
CA PRO A 12 13.71 -11.79 8.63
C PRO A 12 14.39 -10.49 9.05
N TYR A 13 13.56 -9.46 9.23
CA TYR A 13 13.90 -8.13 9.72
C TYR A 13 13.95 -8.09 11.25
N LYS A 14 14.82 -7.25 11.83
CA LYS A 14 15.01 -7.14 13.29
C LYS A 14 14.86 -5.70 13.73
N VAL A 15 13.73 -5.37 14.33
CA VAL A 15 13.45 -4.04 14.88
C VAL A 15 13.96 -3.93 16.32
N SER A 16 14.59 -2.81 16.67
CA SER A 16 14.91 -2.44 18.06
C SER A 16 14.48 -1.00 18.34
N GLU A 17 14.40 -0.59 19.61
CA GLU A 17 14.03 0.80 19.96
C GLU A 17 14.94 1.86 19.32
N SER A 18 16.20 1.49 19.02
CA SER A 18 17.18 2.34 18.33
C SER A 18 17.25 2.15 16.82
N ASP A 19 16.48 1.22 16.24
CA ASP A 19 16.52 0.88 14.81
C ASP A 19 15.10 0.62 14.27
N PRO A 20 14.34 1.67 13.94
CA PRO A 20 13.01 1.55 13.36
C PRO A 20 13.10 1.10 11.89
N GLU A 21 12.27 0.12 11.53
CA GLU A 21 12.20 -0.38 10.16
C GLU A 21 10.95 0.18 9.44
N VAL A 22 11.15 0.74 8.25
CA VAL A 22 10.08 1.30 7.41
C VAL A 22 9.77 0.34 6.26
N PHE A 23 8.52 -0.07 6.13
CA PHE A 23 8.07 -0.91 5.01
C PHE A 23 7.42 -0.05 3.93
N TYR A 24 7.92 -0.16 2.70
CA TYR A 24 7.26 0.41 1.53
C TYR A 24 6.41 -0.66 0.85
N VAL A 25 5.10 -0.48 0.88
CA VAL A 25 4.15 -1.41 0.27
C VAL A 25 3.54 -0.74 -0.94
N PHE A 26 3.75 -1.35 -2.11
CA PHE A 26 3.18 -0.92 -3.37
C PHE A 26 2.12 -1.93 -3.81
N ALA A 27 0.88 -1.49 -3.91
CA ALA A 27 -0.20 -2.25 -4.52
C ALA A 27 -0.46 -1.68 -5.91
N ASP A 28 -0.42 -2.53 -6.93
CA ASP A 28 -0.76 -2.19 -8.31
C ASP A 28 -1.99 -3.00 -8.72
N ALA A 29 -3.02 -2.31 -9.21
CA ALA A 29 -4.23 -2.93 -9.75
C ALA A 29 -4.44 -2.38 -11.16
N GLN A 30 -4.53 -3.26 -12.16
CA GLN A 30 -4.61 -2.83 -13.56
C GLN A 30 -6.05 -2.51 -14.01
N ALA A 31 -6.98 -3.45 -13.86
CA ALA A 31 -8.36 -3.30 -14.38
C ALA A 31 -9.45 -3.41 -13.30
N HIS A 32 -9.06 -3.72 -12.06
CA HIS A 32 -9.98 -4.08 -10.98
C HIS A 32 -9.90 -3.10 -9.82
N ASP A 33 -10.99 -3.04 -9.07
CA ASP A 33 -11.07 -2.42 -7.76
C ASP A 33 -10.73 -3.49 -6.73
N VAL A 34 -9.55 -3.35 -6.10
CA VAL A 34 -8.98 -4.36 -5.21
C VAL A 34 -8.98 -3.82 -3.79
N SER A 35 -9.53 -4.62 -2.88
CA SER A 35 -9.50 -4.36 -1.45
C SER A 35 -8.46 -5.28 -0.80
N TRP A 36 -7.57 -4.73 0.02
CA TRP A 36 -6.47 -5.48 0.62
C TRP A 36 -6.09 -4.99 2.02
N TYR A 37 -5.45 -5.86 2.79
CA TYR A 37 -4.85 -5.57 4.10
C TYR A 37 -3.57 -6.40 4.23
N LEU A 38 -2.71 -6.06 5.17
CA LEU A 38 -1.50 -6.83 5.47
C LEU A 38 -1.63 -7.48 6.83
N GLU A 39 -1.04 -8.66 6.95
CA GLU A 39 -0.78 -9.32 8.23
C GLU A 39 0.74 -9.44 8.38
N LEU A 40 1.24 -8.97 9.52
CA LEU A 40 2.65 -9.02 9.87
C LEU A 40 2.82 -9.84 11.14
N ASP A 41 3.47 -11.00 11.00
CA ASP A 41 3.89 -11.81 12.13
C ASP A 41 5.11 -11.20 12.80
N TRP A 42 5.07 -11.10 14.12
CA TRP A 42 6.15 -10.51 14.92
C TRP A 42 6.47 -11.34 16.15
N SER A 43 7.71 -11.22 16.62
CA SER A 43 8.13 -11.69 17.94
C SER A 43 9.06 -10.67 18.59
N SER A 44 8.95 -10.54 19.91
CA SER A 44 9.78 -9.68 20.75
C SER A 44 9.93 -10.30 22.14
N GLY A 45 11.12 -10.82 22.43
CA GLY A 45 11.37 -11.59 23.65
C GLY A 45 10.45 -12.81 23.74
N SER A 46 9.65 -12.90 24.80
CA SER A 46 8.66 -13.96 25.02
C SER A 46 7.28 -13.68 24.39
N LYS A 47 7.10 -12.52 23.75
CA LYS A 47 5.84 -12.14 23.10
C LYS A 47 5.92 -12.38 21.61
N SER A 48 4.81 -12.78 21.02
CA SER A 48 4.63 -12.88 19.58
C SER A 48 3.17 -12.63 19.22
N GLY A 49 2.90 -12.42 17.94
CA GLY A 49 1.56 -12.29 17.42
C GLY A 49 1.56 -11.86 15.96
N THR A 50 0.36 -11.57 15.47
CA THR A 50 0.15 -11.02 14.12
C THR A 50 -0.49 -9.65 14.29
N VAL A 51 0.08 -8.63 13.65
CA VAL A 51 -0.55 -7.31 13.56
C VAL A 51 -1.18 -7.16 12.19
N ARG A 52 -2.41 -6.66 12.16
CA ARG A 52 -3.11 -6.31 10.93
C ARG A 52 -2.87 -4.84 10.62
N VAL A 53 -2.47 -4.56 9.39
CA VAL A 53 -2.31 -3.20 8.87
C VAL A 53 -3.39 -2.96 7.82
N ASP A 54 -4.26 -2.00 8.11
CA ASP A 54 -5.40 -1.62 7.28
C ASP A 54 -5.70 -0.11 7.40
N ASP A 55 -6.70 0.38 6.66
CA ASP A 55 -7.16 1.77 6.69
C ASP A 55 -8.22 1.96 7.79
N HIS A 56 -7.76 2.17 9.03
CA HIS A 56 -8.61 2.44 10.19
C HIS A 56 -9.78 1.44 10.36
N GLY A 57 -9.49 0.15 10.24
CA GLY A 57 -10.48 -0.93 10.34
C GLY A 57 -11.16 -1.30 9.02
N LYS A 58 -10.76 -0.69 7.90
CA LYS A 58 -11.23 -1.02 6.55
C LYS A 58 -10.07 -1.48 5.67
N PRO A 59 -10.28 -2.39 4.71
CA PRO A 59 -9.23 -2.71 3.74
C PRO A 59 -8.82 -1.46 2.95
N PHE A 60 -7.52 -1.36 2.65
CA PHE A 60 -7.03 -0.43 1.65
C PHE A 60 -7.69 -0.71 0.31
N ARG A 61 -7.87 0.35 -0.49
CA ARG A 61 -8.48 0.26 -1.82
C ARG A 61 -7.49 0.72 -2.87
N THR A 62 -7.27 -0.11 -3.87
CA THR A 62 -6.46 0.23 -5.04
C THR A 62 -7.28 -0.15 -6.28
N SER A 63 -7.64 0.86 -7.07
CA SER A 63 -8.42 0.66 -8.29
C SER A 63 -7.58 0.96 -9.52
N GLY A 64 -7.59 0.03 -10.47
CA GLY A 64 -7.05 0.25 -11.79
C GLY A 64 -7.95 1.12 -12.66
N SER A 65 -7.35 1.97 -13.48
CA SER A 65 -8.03 2.83 -14.45
C SER A 65 -7.97 2.29 -15.87
N LEU A 66 -7.36 1.11 -16.11
CA LEU A 66 -7.23 0.56 -17.46
C LEU A 66 -8.62 0.34 -18.09
N GLY A 67 -8.88 1.03 -19.20
CA GLY A 67 -10.17 1.00 -19.90
C GLY A 67 -11.31 1.74 -19.19
N ARG A 68 -11.03 2.51 -18.14
CA ARG A 68 -12.01 3.35 -17.41
C ARG A 68 -11.61 4.83 -17.53
N PRO A 69 -12.57 5.74 -17.70
CA PRO A 69 -12.27 7.17 -17.63
C PRO A 69 -11.77 7.50 -16.22
N ALA A 70 -10.58 8.08 -16.13
CA ALA A 70 -10.08 8.70 -14.92
C ALA A 70 -10.52 10.18 -14.90
N TYR A 71 -10.70 10.75 -13.72
CA TYR A 71 -11.12 12.14 -13.55
C TYR A 71 -10.24 12.82 -12.51
N ASP A 72 -9.75 14.00 -12.85
CA ASP A 72 -8.95 14.86 -11.98
C ASP A 72 -9.76 16.10 -11.59
N TYR A 73 -9.50 16.62 -10.39
CA TYR A 73 -9.99 17.93 -9.97
C TYR A 73 -8.78 18.88 -9.87
N PRO A 74 -8.56 19.76 -10.86
CA PRO A 74 -7.39 20.64 -10.86
C PRO A 74 -7.39 21.56 -9.64
N LEU A 75 -6.21 21.88 -9.12
CA LEU A 75 -6.08 22.89 -8.08
C LEU A 75 -6.59 24.25 -8.62
N GLY A 76 -7.65 24.78 -8.00
CA GLY A 76 -8.34 25.99 -8.45
C GLY A 76 -9.46 25.75 -9.47
N GLY A 77 -9.76 24.50 -9.81
CA GLY A 77 -10.89 24.14 -10.67
C GLY A 77 -12.25 24.29 -9.98
N SER A 78 -13.29 24.43 -10.79
CA SER A 78 -14.70 24.46 -10.35
C SER A 78 -15.48 23.19 -10.71
N GLU A 79 -14.86 22.27 -11.46
CA GLU A 79 -15.48 21.03 -11.93
C GLU A 79 -14.46 19.91 -12.11
N TRP A 80 -14.97 18.67 -12.11
CA TRP A 80 -14.21 17.47 -12.44
C TRP A 80 -13.90 17.43 -13.95
N GLN A 81 -12.67 17.12 -14.32
CA GLN A 81 -12.24 16.98 -15.70
C GLN A 81 -11.73 15.57 -15.96
N THR A 82 -11.90 15.05 -17.18
CA THR A 82 -11.31 13.75 -17.56
C THR A 82 -9.79 13.85 -17.45
N ALA A 83 -9.19 12.98 -16.65
CA ALA A 83 -7.75 12.87 -16.50
C ALA A 83 -7.11 12.40 -17.81
N ALA A 84 -5.91 12.90 -18.11
CA ALA A 84 -5.14 12.40 -19.24
C ALA A 84 -4.91 10.88 -19.08
N PRO A 85 -4.91 10.10 -20.18
CA PRO A 85 -4.67 8.67 -20.09
C PRO A 85 -3.32 8.41 -19.41
N ALA A 86 -3.29 7.44 -18.49
CA ALA A 86 -2.04 6.96 -17.92
C ALA A 86 -1.19 6.38 -19.05
N GLY A 87 0.00 6.96 -19.26
CA GLY A 87 0.95 6.57 -20.31
C GLY A 87 1.65 5.25 -20.05
#